data_AF-A0A059WTZ8-F1
#
_entry.id   AF-A0A059WTZ8-F1
#
_cell.length_a   1.000
_cell.length_b   1.000
_cell.length_c   1.000
_cell.angle_alpha   90.00
_cell.angle_beta   90.00
_cell.angle_gamma   90.00
#
_symmetry.space_group_name_H-M   'P 1'
#
loop_
_entity.id
_entity.type
_entity.pdbx_description
1 polymer ?
#
loop_
_entity_poly.entity_id
_entity_poly.type
_entity_poly.pdbx_seq_one_letter_code
_entity_poly.pdbx_strand_id
1 'polypeptide(L)'
;MSRSSGDDITELITSVRSSQKYAAISGAMIRSIGLRELAARRNLKEAIKATKNKLHQVAGAYLDARLPYDDWLALLEAAVADDRRTTNDDESLANSKLRQACREIMRHHASTRERLPILESFYASTLASLGPVRSVLDLACGLNPLALPWMPLAPDARYYACDVYADMIALFE
;
A
#
# COMPACT_ATOMS: atom_id res chain seq x y z
N MET A 1 -1.45 -42.70 -3.95
CA MET A 1 -1.31 -41.68 -5.01
C MET A 1 -0.27 -40.66 -4.52
N SER A 2 0.86 -40.50 -5.21
CA SER A 2 1.86 -39.49 -4.82
C SER A 2 1.33 -38.10 -5.21
N ARG A 3 1.22 -37.20 -4.24
CA ARG A 3 0.85 -35.79 -4.48
C ARG A 3 1.88 -35.13 -5.39
N SER A 4 1.42 -34.34 -6.36
CA SER A 4 2.30 -33.54 -7.19
C SER A 4 2.66 -32.22 -6.47
N SER A 5 3.83 -31.66 -6.76
CA SER A 5 4.22 -30.35 -6.20
C SER A 5 3.26 -29.21 -6.61
N GLY A 6 2.49 -29.39 -7.68
CA GLY A 6 1.45 -28.45 -8.14
C GLY A 6 0.19 -28.47 -7.25
N ASP A 7 -0.17 -29.63 -6.72
CA ASP A 7 -1.32 -29.77 -5.81
C ASP A 7 -0.99 -29.14 -4.45
N ASP A 8 0.22 -29.37 -3.95
CA ASP A 8 0.66 -28.86 -2.65
C ASP A 8 0.76 -27.32 -2.62
N ILE A 9 1.22 -26.67 -3.70
CA ILE A 9 1.25 -25.19 -3.75
C ILE A 9 -0.14 -24.58 -3.81
N THR A 10 -1.08 -25.21 -4.50
CA THR A 10 -2.47 -24.74 -4.60
C THR A 10 -3.18 -24.85 -3.25
N GLU A 11 -2.98 -25.96 -2.55
CA GLU A 11 -3.52 -26.17 -1.19
C GLU A 11 -2.88 -25.21 -0.18
N LEU A 12 -1.57 -24.98 -0.27
CA LEU A 12 -0.86 -24.01 0.57
C LEU A 12 -1.44 -22.60 0.41
N ILE A 13 -1.58 -22.11 -0.82
CA ILE A 13 -2.14 -20.78 -1.10
C ILE A 13 -3.55 -20.65 -0.53
N THR A 14 -4.40 -21.65 -0.77
CA THR A 14 -5.77 -21.70 -0.25
C THR A 14 -5.80 -21.66 1.29
N SER A 15 -4.94 -22.46 1.94
CA SER A 15 -4.84 -22.51 3.41
C SER A 15 -4.26 -21.24 4.04
N VAL A 16 -3.40 -20.53 3.33
CA VAL A 16 -2.90 -19.22 3.77
C VAL A 16 -4.00 -18.16 3.65
N ARG A 17 -4.67 -18.09 2.49
CA ARG A 17 -5.70 -17.08 2.22
C ARG A 17 -7.00 -17.27 3.00
N SER A 18 -7.29 -18.48 3.49
CA SER A 18 -8.44 -18.71 4.39
C SER A 18 -8.30 -18.01 5.75
N SER A 19 -7.08 -17.60 6.12
CA SER A 19 -6.85 -16.76 7.30
C SER A 19 -7.06 -15.30 6.91
N GLN A 20 -8.06 -14.65 7.53
CA GLN A 20 -8.45 -13.26 7.21
C GLN A 20 -7.27 -12.29 7.18
N LYS A 21 -6.28 -12.47 8.08
CA LYS A 21 -5.04 -11.69 8.15
C LYS A 21 -4.20 -11.67 6.86
N TYR A 22 -4.25 -12.74 6.07
CA TYR A 22 -3.43 -12.90 4.85
C TYR A 22 -4.28 -12.91 3.57
N ALA A 23 -5.60 -12.80 3.69
CA ALA A 23 -6.54 -12.93 2.57
C ALA A 23 -6.28 -11.89 1.46
N ALA A 24 -5.88 -10.68 1.88
CA ALA A 24 -5.59 -9.55 1.01
C ALA A 24 -4.14 -9.49 0.50
N ILE A 25 -3.25 -10.35 1.01
CA ILE A 25 -1.86 -10.39 0.50
C ILE A 25 -1.86 -11.02 -0.90
N SER A 26 -1.07 -10.43 -1.79
CA SER A 26 -0.87 -10.88 -3.16
C SER A 26 -0.60 -12.39 -3.24
N GLY A 27 -1.39 -13.08 -4.06
CA GLY A 27 -1.24 -14.51 -4.31
C GLY A 27 0.15 -14.86 -4.88
N ALA A 28 0.76 -13.94 -5.65
CA ALA A 28 2.12 -14.13 -6.17
C ALA A 28 3.17 -14.16 -5.06
N MET A 29 3.03 -13.30 -4.04
CA MET A 29 3.92 -13.30 -2.87
C MET A 29 3.76 -14.58 -2.04
N ILE A 30 2.51 -14.96 -1.75
CA ILE A 30 2.20 -16.20 -1.04
C ILE A 30 2.79 -17.40 -1.79
N ARG A 31 2.63 -17.46 -3.12
CA ARG A 31 3.19 -18.52 -3.96
C ARG A 31 4.72 -18.55 -3.89
N SER A 32 5.38 -17.39 -4.01
CA SER A 32 6.85 -17.28 -3.99
C SER A 32 7.46 -17.74 -2.66
N ILE A 33 6.83 -17.37 -1.53
CA ILE A 33 7.25 -17.84 -0.21
C ILE A 33 6.90 -19.32 -0.04
N GLY A 34 5.68 -19.72 -0.41
CA GLY A 34 5.17 -21.08 -0.27
C GLY A 34 6.01 -22.10 -1.03
N LEU A 35 6.46 -21.80 -2.25
CA LEU A 35 7.36 -22.69 -3.01
C LEU A 35 8.71 -22.90 -2.30
N ARG A 36 9.28 -21.85 -1.71
CA ARG A 36 10.52 -21.96 -0.94
C ARG A 36 10.33 -22.80 0.32
N GLU A 37 9.22 -22.60 1.03
CA GLU A 37 8.94 -23.38 2.24
C GLU A 37 8.56 -24.84 1.91
N LEU A 38 7.86 -25.11 0.82
CA LEU A 38 7.58 -26.49 0.37
C LEU A 38 8.87 -27.25 0.05
N ALA A 39 9.86 -26.59 -0.54
CA ALA A 39 11.17 -27.18 -0.80
C ALA A 39 12.00 -27.41 0.48
N ALA A 40 11.82 -26.58 1.51
CA ALA A 40 12.64 -26.60 2.72
C ALA A 40 12.03 -27.40 3.89
N ARG A 41 10.73 -27.71 3.87
CA ARG A 41 10.01 -28.36 4.97
C ARG A 41 9.67 -29.81 4.66
N ARG A 42 9.38 -30.58 5.71
CA ARG A 42 9.16 -32.03 5.61
C ARG A 42 7.77 -32.38 5.08
N ASN A 43 6.81 -31.48 5.23
CA ASN A 43 5.42 -31.68 4.84
C ASN A 43 4.68 -30.34 4.63
N LEU A 44 3.52 -30.42 3.98
CA LEU A 44 2.66 -29.26 3.67
C LEU A 44 2.27 -28.46 4.92
N LYS A 45 1.96 -29.12 6.04
CA LYS A 45 1.56 -28.45 7.29
C LYS A 45 2.67 -27.55 7.84
N GLU A 46 3.91 -28.03 7.82
CA GLU A 46 5.08 -27.24 8.21
C GLU A 46 5.32 -26.08 7.24
N ALA A 47 5.19 -26.31 5.93
CA ALA A 47 5.34 -25.27 4.91
C ALA A 47 4.29 -24.15 5.06
N ILE A 48 3.03 -24.50 5.32
CA ILE A 48 1.95 -23.52 5.58
C ILE A 48 2.29 -22.68 6.82
N LYS A 49 2.69 -23.32 7.92
CA LYS A 49 3.05 -22.61 9.16
C LYS A 49 4.23 -21.66 8.94
N ALA A 50 5.29 -22.13 8.28
CA ALA A 50 6.45 -21.31 7.98
C ALA A 50 6.12 -20.14 7.04
N THR A 51 5.27 -20.37 6.03
CA THR A 51 4.79 -19.31 5.13
C THR A 51 4.04 -18.24 5.89
N LYS A 52 3.07 -18.62 6.76
CA LYS A 52 2.33 -17.67 7.60
C LYS A 52 3.26 -16.87 8.52
N ASN A 53 4.24 -17.53 9.14
CA ASN A 53 5.24 -16.86 9.98
C ASN A 53 6.06 -15.84 9.17
N LYS A 54 6.47 -16.19 7.95
CA LYS A 54 7.24 -15.28 7.11
C LYS A 54 6.41 -14.09 6.65
N LEU A 55 5.16 -14.32 6.25
CA LEU A 55 4.21 -13.25 5.90
C LEU A 55 3.98 -12.31 7.08
N HIS A 56 3.86 -12.83 8.29
CA HIS A 56 3.72 -11.98 9.47
C HIS A 56 4.91 -11.04 9.67
N GLN A 57 6.15 -11.54 9.49
CA GLN A 57 7.37 -10.73 9.63
C GLN A 57 7.47 -9.60 8.61
N VAL A 58 7.01 -9.84 7.37
CA VAL A 58 7.23 -8.89 6.25
C VAL A 58 6.04 -7.98 6.00
N ALA A 59 4.84 -8.35 6.45
CA ALA A 59 3.61 -7.63 6.13
C ALA A 59 2.87 -7.12 7.39
N GLY A 60 2.96 -7.84 8.51
CA GLY A 60 2.12 -7.57 9.69
C GLY A 60 2.54 -6.40 10.58
N ALA A 61 3.57 -5.63 10.23
CA ALA A 61 4.13 -4.57 11.06
C ALA A 61 3.60 -3.16 10.73
N TYR A 62 2.89 -3.00 9.61
CA TYR A 62 2.61 -1.67 9.04
C TYR A 62 1.15 -1.22 9.14
N LEU A 63 0.21 -2.12 9.46
CA LEU A 63 -1.23 -1.85 9.54
C LEU A 63 -1.74 -2.10 10.96
N ASP A 64 -2.38 -1.09 11.56
CA ASP A 64 -2.84 -1.15 12.95
C ASP A 64 -4.18 -1.91 13.12
N ALA A 65 -5.01 -2.02 12.07
CA ALA A 65 -6.30 -2.72 12.10
C ALA A 65 -6.87 -2.98 10.68
N ARG A 66 -8.11 -3.50 10.60
CA ARG A 66 -8.88 -3.49 9.34
C ARG A 66 -9.11 -2.04 8.92
N LEU A 67 -8.66 -1.70 7.72
CA LEU A 67 -8.72 -0.35 7.20
C LEU A 67 -10.12 -0.04 6.65
N PRO A 68 -10.71 1.13 6.97
CA PRO A 68 -12.02 1.54 6.48
C PRO A 68 -11.90 2.20 5.09
N TYR A 69 -11.54 1.42 4.07
CA TYR A 69 -11.25 1.95 2.73
C TYR A 69 -12.43 2.73 2.13
N ASP A 70 -13.67 2.27 2.34
CA ASP A 70 -14.87 2.94 1.83
C ASP A 70 -15.04 4.34 2.44
N ASP A 71 -14.79 4.48 3.75
CA ASP A 71 -14.86 5.76 4.46
C ASP A 71 -13.75 6.71 3.99
N TRP A 72 -12.55 6.17 3.73
CA TRP A 72 -11.43 6.96 3.20
C TRP A 72 -11.69 7.45 1.78
N LEU A 73 -12.27 6.60 0.92
CA LEU A 73 -12.63 7.00 -0.43
C LEU A 73 -13.69 8.12 -0.40
N ALA A 74 -14.74 7.96 0.41
CA ALA A 74 -15.76 8.99 0.59
C ALA A 74 -15.18 10.32 1.12
N LEU A 75 -14.23 10.25 2.05
CA LEU A 75 -13.53 11.41 2.58
C LEU A 75 -12.72 12.13 1.48
N LEU A 76 -11.99 11.38 0.66
CA LEU A 76 -11.20 11.93 -0.44
C LEU A 76 -12.08 12.57 -1.52
N GLU A 77 -13.17 11.91 -1.90
CA GLU A 77 -14.13 12.44 -2.88
C GLU A 77 -14.77 13.75 -2.41
N ALA A 78 -15.21 13.80 -1.14
CA ALA A 78 -15.76 15.00 -0.55
C ALA A 78 -14.74 16.15 -0.54
N ALA A 79 -13.49 15.86 -0.17
CA ALA A 79 -12.40 16.82 -0.13
C ALA A 79 -12.04 17.38 -1.51
N VAL A 80 -12.01 16.54 -2.55
CA VAL A 80 -11.81 16.98 -3.95
C VAL A 80 -12.97 17.88 -4.40
N ALA A 81 -14.20 17.53 -4.04
CA ALA A 81 -15.38 18.31 -4.41
C ALA A 81 -15.39 19.69 -3.72
N ASP A 82 -14.96 19.77 -2.46
CA ASP A 82 -14.78 21.03 -1.73
C ASP A 82 -13.70 21.90 -2.37
N ASP A 83 -12.50 21.35 -2.57
CA ASP A 83 -11.38 22.12 -3.14
C ASP A 83 -11.72 22.68 -4.53
N ARG A 84 -12.51 21.95 -5.35
CA ARG A 84 -13.00 22.45 -6.64
C ARG A 84 -13.95 23.64 -6.51
N ARG A 85 -14.81 23.66 -5.48
CA ARG A 85 -15.77 24.74 -5.22
C ARG A 85 -15.10 26.01 -4.69
N THR A 86 -14.00 25.89 -3.97
CA THR A 86 -13.30 27.02 -3.32
C THR A 86 -12.23 27.67 -4.20
N THR A 87 -12.04 27.22 -5.45
CA THR A 87 -11.05 27.76 -6.41
C THR A 87 -11.24 29.23 -6.83
N ASN A 88 -12.13 30.00 -6.18
CA ASN A 88 -12.21 31.45 -6.35
C ASN A 88 -11.13 32.14 -5.48
N ASP A 89 -9.94 32.23 -6.07
CA ASP A 89 -8.90 33.27 -5.94
C ASP A 89 -8.11 33.53 -4.64
N ASP A 90 -8.42 32.96 -3.45
CA ASP A 90 -7.67 33.39 -2.23
C ASP A 90 -7.31 32.33 -1.17
N GLU A 91 -7.52 31.02 -1.39
CA GLU A 91 -7.09 30.00 -0.43
C GLU A 91 -5.72 29.38 -0.75
N SER A 92 -4.78 29.53 0.21
CA SER A 92 -3.47 28.89 0.22
C SER A 92 -3.56 27.37 0.07
N LEU A 93 -2.58 26.76 -0.60
CA LEU A 93 -2.32 25.31 -0.61
C LEU A 93 -2.35 24.67 0.80
N ALA A 94 -2.10 25.45 1.87
CA ALA A 94 -2.20 25.00 3.25
C ALA A 94 -3.64 24.67 3.70
N ASN A 95 -4.67 25.26 3.06
CA ASN A 95 -6.09 25.07 3.41
C ASN A 95 -6.77 23.95 2.61
N SER A 96 -6.08 23.33 1.65
CA SER A 96 -6.63 22.24 0.82
C SER A 96 -7.22 21.12 1.68
N LYS A 97 -8.52 20.86 1.50
CA LYS A 97 -9.23 19.75 2.12
C LYS A 97 -8.66 18.42 1.67
N LEU A 98 -8.24 18.32 0.40
CA LEU A 98 -7.59 17.12 -0.11
C LEU A 98 -6.31 16.80 0.66
N ARG A 99 -5.44 17.79 0.89
CA ARG A 99 -4.21 17.60 1.68
C ARG A 99 -4.54 17.21 3.13
N GLN A 100 -5.58 17.79 3.73
CA GLN A 100 -6.01 17.41 5.09
C GLN A 100 -6.48 15.95 5.16
N ALA A 101 -7.33 15.52 4.21
CA ALA A 101 -7.80 14.15 4.07
C ALA A 101 -6.64 13.16 3.86
N CYS A 102 -5.72 13.48 2.95
CA CYS A 102 -4.53 12.65 2.69
C CYS A 102 -3.69 12.46 3.97
N ARG A 103 -3.43 13.54 4.71
CA ARG A 103 -2.68 13.45 5.99
C ARG A 103 -3.37 12.58 7.01
N GLU A 104 -4.70 12.67 7.11
CA GLU A 104 -5.48 11.85 8.04
C GLU A 104 -5.33 10.37 7.71
N ILE A 105 -5.57 9.99 6.45
CA ILE A 105 -5.48 8.59 6.01
C ILE A 105 -4.04 8.06 6.17
N MET A 106 -3.03 8.85 5.83
CA MET A 106 -1.61 8.49 5.98
C MET A 106 -1.21 8.17 7.44
N ARG A 107 -1.96 8.61 8.47
CA ARG A 107 -1.68 8.25 9.87
C ARG A 107 -1.90 6.77 10.17
N HIS A 108 -2.70 6.07 9.37
CA HIS A 108 -3.08 4.68 9.61
C HIS A 108 -2.06 3.65 9.13
N HIS A 109 -0.96 4.09 8.52
CA HIS A 109 0.14 3.24 8.12
C HIS A 109 1.44 3.73 8.77
N ALA A 110 2.16 2.85 9.46
CA ALA A 110 3.28 3.24 10.33
C ALA A 110 4.34 4.08 9.59
N SER A 111 4.74 3.66 8.38
CA SER A 111 5.77 4.35 7.60
C SER A 111 5.35 5.75 7.13
N THR A 112 4.09 5.94 6.75
CA THR A 112 3.59 7.25 6.32
C THR A 112 3.34 8.16 7.51
N ARG A 113 2.87 7.60 8.63
CA ARG A 113 2.70 8.30 9.91
C ARG A 113 4.01 8.91 10.40
N GLU A 114 5.11 8.15 10.35
CA GLU A 114 6.46 8.63 10.71
C GLU A 114 6.93 9.79 9.83
N ARG A 115 6.46 9.88 8.57
CA ARG A 115 6.83 10.92 7.60
C ARG A 115 6.02 12.20 7.74
N LEU A 116 4.81 12.15 8.30
CA LEU A 116 3.90 13.30 8.42
C LEU A 116 4.50 14.57 9.05
N PRO A 117 5.41 14.51 10.05
CA PRO A 117 6.02 15.70 10.63
C PRO A 117 6.92 16.48 9.67
N ILE A 118 7.47 15.81 8.66
CA ILE A 118 8.41 16.40 7.68
C ILE A 118 7.85 16.45 6.26
N LEU A 119 6.59 16.04 6.06
CA LEU A 119 5.99 15.85 4.73
C LEU A 119 6.03 17.10 3.85
N GLU A 120 5.90 18.29 4.44
CA GLU A 120 5.91 19.58 3.72
C GLU A 120 7.21 19.81 2.93
N SER A 121 8.35 19.47 3.51
CA SER A 121 9.66 19.71 2.88
C SER A 121 10.27 18.44 2.28
N PHE A 122 9.81 17.25 2.69
CA PHE A 122 10.44 15.98 2.36
C PHE A 122 10.60 15.78 0.85
N TYR A 123 9.49 15.85 0.09
CA TYR A 123 9.53 15.60 -1.35
C TYR A 123 10.15 16.74 -2.14
N ALA A 124 9.85 17.98 -1.75
CA ALA A 124 10.50 19.15 -2.34
C ALA A 124 12.02 19.07 -2.20
N SER A 125 12.54 18.59 -1.07
CA SER A 125 13.99 18.49 -0.82
C SER A 125 14.61 17.25 -1.48
N THR A 126 13.98 16.07 -1.33
CA THR A 126 14.54 14.81 -1.82
C THR A 126 14.46 14.65 -3.33
N LEU A 127 13.51 15.32 -3.98
CA LEU A 127 13.32 15.26 -5.43
C LEU A 127 13.79 16.53 -6.16
N ALA A 128 14.33 17.53 -5.42
CA ALA A 128 14.77 18.82 -5.97
C ALA A 128 15.69 18.69 -7.19
N SER A 129 16.63 17.74 -7.14
CA SER A 129 17.66 17.54 -8.15
C SER A 129 17.22 16.71 -9.36
N LEU A 130 16.02 16.12 -9.33
CA LEU A 130 15.51 15.20 -10.35
C LEU A 130 14.65 15.88 -11.42
N GLY A 131 14.44 17.19 -11.32
CA GLY A 131 13.37 17.89 -12.03
C GLY A 131 13.46 17.89 -13.57
N PRO A 132 12.31 17.98 -14.27
CA PRO A 132 10.96 17.72 -13.76
C PRO A 132 10.69 16.21 -13.66
N VAL A 133 10.11 15.77 -12.55
CA VAL A 133 9.74 14.35 -12.36
C VAL A 133 8.49 14.04 -13.18
N ARG A 134 8.66 13.27 -14.26
CA ARG A 134 7.59 12.87 -15.19
C ARG A 134 6.99 11.50 -14.88
N SER A 135 7.66 10.70 -14.06
CA SER A 135 7.16 9.40 -13.65
C SER A 135 7.74 8.99 -12.31
N VAL A 136 6.91 8.35 -11.48
CA VAL A 136 7.31 7.74 -10.21
C VAL A 136 6.91 6.28 -10.22
N LEU A 137 7.85 5.39 -9.90
CA LEU A 137 7.57 4.01 -9.55
C LEU A 137 7.79 3.85 -8.05
N ASP A 138 6.71 3.63 -7.30
CA ASP A 138 6.73 3.49 -5.85
C ASP A 138 6.48 2.03 -5.46
N LEU A 139 7.54 1.39 -4.96
CA LEU A 139 7.56 -0.03 -4.60
C LEU A 139 7.43 -0.19 -3.09
N ALA A 140 6.55 -1.11 -2.65
CA ALA A 140 6.12 -1.19 -1.25
C ALA A 140 5.58 0.17 -0.77
N CYS A 141 4.69 0.74 -1.59
CA CYS A 141 4.26 2.12 -1.45
C CYS A 141 3.47 2.38 -0.15
N GLY A 142 2.85 1.37 0.47
CA GLY A 142 1.93 1.61 1.57
C GLY A 142 0.84 2.62 1.18
N LEU A 143 0.58 3.58 2.07
CA LEU A 143 -0.30 4.73 1.82
C LEU A 143 0.42 5.95 1.21
N ASN A 144 1.66 5.80 0.74
CA ASN A 144 2.43 6.89 0.19
C ASN A 144 1.88 7.54 -1.10
N PRO A 145 1.07 6.88 -1.95
CA PRO A 145 0.43 7.55 -3.07
C PRO A 145 -0.41 8.78 -2.65
N LEU A 146 -0.91 8.81 -1.41
CA LEU A 146 -1.61 9.98 -0.85
C LEU A 146 -0.70 11.19 -0.62
N ALA A 147 0.63 11.04 -0.71
CA ALA A 147 1.58 12.14 -0.63
C ALA A 147 1.77 12.87 -1.98
N LEU A 148 1.09 12.45 -3.04
CA LEU A 148 1.13 13.09 -4.36
C LEU A 148 1.01 14.63 -4.32
N PRO A 149 0.10 15.24 -3.53
CA PRO A 149 -0.03 16.71 -3.47
C PRO A 149 1.22 17.46 -2.96
N TRP A 150 2.20 16.77 -2.37
CA TRP A 150 3.46 17.35 -1.89
C TRP A 150 4.64 17.09 -2.84
N MET A 151 4.46 16.28 -3.88
CA MET A 151 5.53 15.91 -4.79
C MET A 151 5.70 16.95 -5.92
N PRO A 152 6.93 17.33 -6.30
CA PRO A 152 7.20 18.26 -7.39
C PRO A 152 7.08 17.56 -8.75
N LEU A 153 5.88 17.06 -9.05
CA LEU A 153 5.58 16.32 -10.28
C LEU A 153 5.23 17.27 -11.43
N ALA A 154 5.60 16.86 -12.64
CA ALA A 154 5.07 17.48 -13.85
C ALA A 154 3.53 17.32 -13.92
N PRO A 155 2.79 18.25 -14.56
CA PRO A 155 1.32 18.17 -14.66
C PRO A 155 0.78 16.86 -15.27
N ASP A 156 1.58 16.22 -16.13
CA ASP A 156 1.29 14.97 -16.83
C ASP A 156 2.05 13.76 -16.26
N ALA A 157 2.60 13.90 -15.05
CA ALA A 157 3.42 12.85 -14.46
C ALA A 157 2.60 11.57 -14.19
N ARG A 158 3.23 10.42 -14.42
CA ARG A 158 2.62 9.11 -14.15
C ARG A 158 3.09 8.54 -12.82
N TYR A 159 2.15 8.07 -12.01
CA TYR A 159 2.48 7.42 -10.73
C TYR A 159 2.11 5.94 -10.80
N TYR A 160 3.09 5.08 -10.54
CA TYR A 160 2.92 3.63 -10.49
C TYR A 160 3.09 3.18 -9.04
N ALA A 161 1.99 2.89 -8.37
CA ALA A 161 1.98 2.38 -7.00
C ALA A 161 1.95 0.84 -7.00
N CYS A 162 2.83 0.22 -6.23
CA CYS A 162 2.87 -1.24 -6.09
C CYS A 162 3.11 -1.63 -4.63
N ASP A 163 2.25 -2.49 -4.11
CA ASP A 163 2.38 -3.07 -2.77
C ASP A 163 1.88 -4.53 -2.76
N VAL A 164 2.13 -5.23 -1.66
CA VAL A 164 1.75 -6.62 -1.48
C VAL A 164 0.30 -6.79 -1.03
N TYR A 165 -0.36 -5.73 -0.56
CA TYR A 165 -1.75 -5.73 -0.12
C TYR A 165 -2.68 -5.27 -1.25
N ALA A 166 -3.46 -6.22 -1.80
CA ALA A 166 -4.34 -5.95 -2.94
C ALA A 166 -5.51 -5.02 -2.59
N ASP A 167 -6.06 -5.15 -1.38
CA ASP A 167 -7.13 -4.28 -0.89
C ASP A 167 -6.67 -2.83 -0.70
N MET A 168 -5.44 -2.62 -0.24
CA MET A 168 -4.84 -1.30 -0.11
C MET A 168 -4.55 -0.67 -1.48
N ILE A 169 -4.03 -1.45 -2.44
CA ILE A 169 -3.77 -0.95 -3.80
C ILE A 169 -5.07 -0.59 -4.53
N ALA A 170 -6.15 -1.34 -4.30
CA ALA A 170 -7.46 -1.04 -4.87
C ALA A 170 -8.02 0.34 -4.47
N LEU A 171 -7.50 0.99 -3.44
CA LEU A 171 -7.85 2.39 -3.10
C LEU A 171 -7.37 3.39 -4.16
N PHE A 172 -6.36 3.02 -4.96
CA PHE A 172 -5.68 3.90 -5.91
C PHE A 172 -5.94 3.54 -7.38
N GLU A 173 -6.81 2.57 -7.65
CA GLU A 173 -7.24 2.16 -8.99
C GLU A 173 -8.54 2.86 -9.40
#